data_AF-A0A8D2N1F1-F1
#
_entry.id   AF-A0A8D2N1F1-F1
#
_cell.length_a   1.000
_cell.length_b   1.000
_cell.length_c   1.000
_cell.angle_alpha   90.00
_cell.angle_beta   90.00
_cell.angle_gamma   90.00
#
_symmetry.space_group_name_H-M   'P 1'
#
loop_
_entity.id
_entity.type
_entity.pdbx_description
1 polymer ?
#
loop_
_entity_poly.entity_id
_entity_poly.type
_entity_poly.pdbx_seq_one_letter_code
_entity_poly.pdbx_strand_id
1 'polypeptide(L)'
;MWKFLVFSIHFLTHLQHRNNLYCVKYHQSLLCVFTYLCSSLQVTYLGKVSTTGMQFLSGCTEKPVIELWKKHTLTREDVYPANALLEIRPFQVWLHHLDLKGEATVHMDTFQVARIAYCTADHNVSPNIFAWVYREINDDLSYQMDCHAVECESKLEAKKLAHAMMEAFKKTFHSMKSDGRIHRNSSSEEVSHEFESDDG
;
A
#
# COMPACT_ATOMS: atom_id res chain seq x y z
N MET A 1 1.97 3.11 25.79
CA MET A 1 1.92 2.11 24.70
C MET A 1 1.18 2.65 23.47
N TRP A 2 1.39 3.92 23.08
CA TRP A 2 0.62 4.62 22.04
C TRP A 2 1.51 5.32 20.98
N LYS A 3 2.81 4.97 20.91
CA LYS A 3 3.80 5.63 20.02
C LYS A 3 3.87 5.08 18.59
N PHE A 4 3.11 4.03 18.23
CA PHE A 4 3.26 3.37 16.93
C PHE A 4 2.26 3.79 15.85
N LEU A 5 1.14 4.45 16.19
CA LEU A 5 0.16 4.88 15.16
C LEU A 5 0.53 6.20 14.46
N VAL A 6 1.45 7.00 15.01
CA VAL A 6 1.83 8.32 14.44
C VAL A 6 2.95 8.20 13.40
N PHE A 7 3.73 7.11 13.41
CA PHE A 7 4.88 6.97 12.50
C PHE A 7 4.52 6.68 11.04
N SER A 8 3.35 6.08 10.75
CA SER A 8 2.94 5.83 9.36
C SER A 8 2.51 7.09 8.60
N ILE A 9 2.15 8.18 9.29
CA ILE A 9 1.66 9.41 8.63
C ILE A 9 2.78 10.44 8.51
N HIS A 10 3.69 10.53 9.48
CA HIS A 10 4.82 11.46 9.40
C HIS A 10 5.86 11.07 8.33
N PHE A 11 5.88 9.80 7.91
CA PHE A 11 6.74 9.36 6.81
C PHE A 11 6.17 9.71 5.43
N LEU A 12 4.85 9.82 5.29
CA LEU A 12 4.19 10.20 4.05
C LEU A 12 4.42 11.67 3.67
N THR A 13 4.60 12.55 4.65
CA THR A 13 4.93 13.97 4.39
C THR A 13 6.41 14.19 4.09
N HIS A 14 7.33 13.40 4.65
CA HIS A 14 8.76 13.57 4.45
C HIS A 14 9.30 12.93 3.15
N LEU A 15 8.61 11.92 2.60
CA LEU A 15 8.96 11.34 1.29
C LEU A 15 8.56 12.23 0.11
N GLN A 16 7.75 13.27 0.32
CA GLN A 16 7.33 14.20 -0.74
C GLN A 16 8.47 15.13 -1.23
N HIS A 17 9.56 15.28 -0.47
CA HIS A 17 10.49 16.38 -0.71
C HIS A 17 11.77 16.03 -1.48
N ARG A 18 12.12 14.75 -1.65
CA ARG A 18 13.36 14.38 -2.35
C ARG A 18 13.15 13.21 -3.32
N ASN A 19 13.15 13.57 -4.59
CA ASN A 19 13.27 12.76 -5.80
C ASN A 19 11.96 12.46 -6.56
N ASN A 20 11.84 13.15 -7.68
CA ASN A 20 10.97 12.88 -8.85
C ASN A 20 9.46 13.23 -8.74
N LEU A 21 9.20 14.42 -9.27
CA LEU A 21 7.97 15.19 -9.45
C LEU A 21 6.88 14.55 -10.34
N TYR A 22 6.68 13.23 -10.34
CA TYR A 22 5.77 12.57 -11.29
C TYR A 22 4.43 12.07 -10.71
N CYS A 23 4.11 12.28 -9.42
CA CYS A 23 2.96 11.62 -8.79
C CYS A 23 1.79 12.50 -8.34
N VAL A 24 1.80 13.84 -8.50
CA VAL A 24 0.76 14.70 -7.84
C VAL A 24 -0.02 15.63 -8.77
N LYS A 25 0.18 15.62 -10.10
CA LYS A 25 -0.55 16.53 -11.02
C LYS A 25 -1.24 15.88 -12.23
N TYR A 26 -1.68 14.63 -12.14
CA TYR A 26 -2.55 14.05 -13.18
C TYR A 26 -4.04 14.22 -12.82
N HIS A 27 -4.62 15.28 -13.38
CA HIS A 27 -6.03 15.53 -13.71
C HIS A 27 -7.13 14.80 -12.89
N GLN A 28 -7.59 15.49 -11.84
CA GLN A 28 -8.49 15.01 -10.78
C GLN A 28 -9.92 14.60 -11.21
N SER A 29 -10.34 14.90 -12.44
CA SER A 29 -11.76 14.76 -12.84
C SER A 29 -12.10 13.48 -13.62
N LEU A 30 -11.15 12.88 -14.34
CA LEU A 30 -11.39 11.69 -15.18
C LEU A 30 -10.86 10.38 -14.56
N LEU A 31 -9.89 10.47 -13.65
CA LEU A 31 -9.34 9.33 -12.90
C LEU A 31 -10.32 8.75 -11.86
N CYS A 32 -11.23 9.57 -11.32
CA CYS A 32 -12.21 9.16 -10.31
C CYS A 32 -13.21 8.12 -10.84
N VAL A 33 -13.50 8.11 -12.14
CA VAL A 33 -14.41 7.11 -12.75
C VAL A 33 -13.68 5.79 -13.02
N PHE A 34 -12.39 5.84 -13.35
CA PHE A 34 -11.57 4.65 -13.59
C PHE A 34 -11.20 3.89 -12.31
N THR A 35 -11.11 4.57 -11.16
CA THR A 35 -10.80 3.95 -9.85
C THR A 35 -11.89 3.04 -9.31
N TYR A 36 -13.15 3.18 -9.76
CA TYR A 36 -14.24 2.29 -9.35
C TYR A 36 -14.33 1.00 -10.19
N LEU A 37 -13.71 0.94 -11.37
CA LEU A 37 -13.91 -0.16 -12.31
C LEU A 37 -12.87 -1.28 -12.24
N CYS A 38 -11.78 -1.11 -11.49
CA CYS A 38 -10.70 -2.10 -11.50
C CYS A 38 -10.06 -2.21 -10.12
N SER A 39 -10.87 -2.61 -9.13
CA SER A 39 -10.39 -3.01 -7.81
C SER A 39 -9.77 -4.40 -7.82
N SER A 40 -9.99 -5.18 -8.88
CA SER A 40 -9.46 -6.54 -9.07
C SER A 40 -8.68 -6.65 -10.37
N LEU A 41 -7.46 -7.18 -10.29
CA LEU A 41 -6.56 -7.39 -11.43
C LEU A 41 -5.96 -8.79 -11.39
N GLN A 42 -5.95 -9.48 -12.54
CA GLN A 42 -5.17 -10.70 -12.70
C GLN A 42 -3.69 -10.31 -12.76
N VAL A 43 -2.88 -10.99 -11.96
CA VAL A 43 -1.45 -10.70 -11.78
C VAL A 43 -0.67 -11.99 -11.61
N THR A 44 0.64 -11.91 -11.81
CA THR A 44 1.56 -12.99 -11.42
C THR A 44 2.14 -12.67 -10.05
N TYR A 45 1.69 -13.37 -9.02
CA TYR A 45 2.27 -13.30 -7.69
C TYR A 45 3.66 -13.93 -7.65
N LEU A 46 4.65 -13.12 -7.30
CA LEU A 46 6.06 -13.52 -7.26
C LEU A 46 6.43 -14.18 -5.92
N GLY A 47 5.59 -13.99 -4.90
CA GLY A 47 5.80 -14.49 -3.55
C GLY A 47 6.02 -13.39 -2.52
N LYS A 48 6.58 -13.79 -1.38
CA LYS A 48 6.96 -12.90 -0.28
C LYS A 48 8.36 -13.19 0.24
N VAL A 49 9.00 -12.16 0.78
CA VAL A 49 10.27 -12.23 1.51
C VAL A 49 10.11 -11.51 2.85
N SER A 50 10.42 -12.20 3.93
CA SER A 50 10.44 -11.60 5.27
C SER A 50 11.69 -10.74 5.43
N THR A 51 11.51 -9.54 5.97
CA THR A 51 12.54 -8.53 6.11
C THR A 51 12.70 -8.13 7.57
N THR A 52 13.90 -8.32 8.10
CA THR A 52 14.25 -7.93 9.47
C THR A 52 14.90 -6.56 9.47
N GLY A 53 14.47 -5.67 10.38
CA GLY A 53 15.09 -4.35 10.54
C GLY A 53 14.87 -3.39 9.35
N MET A 54 13.80 -3.59 8.56
CA MET A 54 13.48 -2.74 7.43
C MET A 54 13.33 -1.28 7.85
N GLN A 55 14.09 -0.40 7.19
CA GLN A 55 13.88 1.04 7.26
C GLN A 55 12.95 1.43 6.10
N PHE A 56 11.84 2.10 6.39
CA PHE A 56 10.85 2.52 5.38
C PHE A 56 11.32 3.70 4.52
N LEU A 57 12.59 3.73 4.15
CA LEU A 57 13.18 4.74 3.28
C LEU A 57 12.94 4.41 1.81
N SER A 58 13.29 5.35 0.93
CA SER A 58 13.33 5.10 -0.52
C SER A 58 14.13 3.83 -0.82
N GLY A 59 13.55 2.92 -1.61
CA GLY A 59 14.20 1.66 -1.99
C GLY A 59 14.04 0.51 -0.99
N CYS A 60 13.21 0.64 0.06
CA CYS A 60 13.00 -0.46 1.01
C CYS A 60 12.50 -1.77 0.36
N THR A 61 11.80 -1.69 -0.78
CA THR A 61 11.34 -2.84 -1.56
C THR A 61 12.35 -3.35 -2.58
N GLU A 62 13.45 -2.64 -2.85
CA GLU A 62 14.39 -2.96 -3.94
C GLU A 62 15.01 -4.34 -3.77
N LYS A 63 15.66 -4.60 -2.62
CA LYS A 63 16.30 -5.90 -2.37
C LYS A 63 15.30 -7.07 -2.36
N PRO A 64 14.17 -7.00 -1.63
CA PRO A 64 13.16 -8.07 -1.66
C PRO A 64 12.60 -8.34 -3.05
N VAL A 65 12.27 -7.29 -3.82
CA VAL A 65 11.73 -7.43 -5.17
C VAL A 65 12.76 -8.06 -6.11
N ILE A 66 14.04 -7.67 -6.03
CA ILE A 66 15.11 -8.31 -6.81
C ILE A 66 15.22 -9.81 -6.49
N GLU A 67 15.12 -10.19 -5.22
CA GLU A 67 15.18 -11.59 -4.80
C GLU A 67 13.99 -12.40 -5.35
N LEU A 68 12.77 -11.89 -5.16
CA LEU A 68 11.56 -12.51 -5.68
C LEU A 68 11.60 -12.64 -7.20
N TRP A 69 12.04 -11.59 -7.90
CA TRP A 69 12.18 -11.59 -9.35
C TRP A 69 13.16 -12.65 -9.83
N LYS A 70 14.34 -12.76 -9.21
CA LYS A 70 15.34 -13.79 -9.56
C LYS A 70 14.78 -15.19 -9.38
N LYS A 71 14.15 -15.47 -8.24
CA LYS A 71 13.52 -16.77 -7.95
C LYS A 71 12.47 -17.12 -9.01
N HIS A 72 11.64 -16.15 -9.37
CA HIS A 72 10.63 -16.31 -10.43
C HIS A 72 11.27 -16.61 -11.78
N THR A 73 12.29 -15.85 -12.20
CA THR A 73 12.95 -16.08 -13.50
C THR A 73 13.70 -17.41 -13.60
N LEU A 74 14.24 -17.93 -12.50
CA LEU A 74 14.98 -19.21 -12.47
C LEU A 74 14.06 -20.43 -12.52
N THR A 75 12.80 -20.28 -12.09
CA THR A 75 11.80 -21.36 -12.06
C THR A 75 10.90 -21.37 -13.29
N ARG A 76 11.12 -20.43 -14.22
CA ARG A 76 10.31 -20.18 -15.41
C ARG A 76 10.75 -21.09 -16.56
N GLU A 77 10.57 -22.40 -16.41
CA GLU A 77 10.69 -23.34 -17.54
C GLU A 77 9.45 -23.31 -18.46
N ASP A 78 8.32 -22.77 -18.01
CA ASP A 78 7.12 -22.58 -18.82
C ASP A 78 6.49 -21.20 -18.59
N VAL A 79 5.87 -20.62 -19.63
CA VAL A 79 5.15 -19.34 -19.56
C VAL A 79 3.88 -19.56 -18.75
N TYR A 80 3.96 -19.39 -17.43
CA TYR A 80 2.77 -19.46 -16.59
C TYR A 80 1.87 -18.24 -16.84
N PRO A 81 0.56 -18.45 -17.04
CA PRO A 81 -0.41 -17.35 -17.04
C PRO A 81 -0.45 -16.66 -15.67
N ALA A 82 -1.13 -15.52 -15.59
CA ALA A 82 -1.43 -14.85 -14.33
C ALA A 82 -1.96 -15.87 -13.30
N ASN A 83 -1.21 -16.06 -12.21
CA ASN A 83 -1.46 -17.10 -11.22
C ASN A 83 -2.25 -16.60 -10.01
N ALA A 84 -2.66 -15.33 -10.02
CA ALA A 84 -3.41 -14.73 -8.94
C ALA A 84 -4.39 -13.65 -9.43
N LEU A 85 -5.44 -13.40 -8.64
CA LEU A 85 -6.29 -12.23 -8.74
C LEU A 85 -6.09 -11.39 -7.47
N LEU A 86 -5.60 -10.16 -7.63
CA LEU A 86 -5.41 -9.21 -6.54
C LEU A 86 -6.59 -8.25 -6.49
N GLU A 87 -7.34 -8.25 -5.39
CA GLU A 87 -8.46 -7.36 -5.14
C GLU A 87 -8.18 -6.39 -4.00
N ILE A 88 -8.20 -5.08 -4.28
CA ILE A 88 -8.04 -4.01 -3.30
C ILE A 88 -9.42 -3.48 -2.91
N ARG A 89 -9.88 -3.82 -1.71
CA ARG A 89 -11.11 -3.33 -1.11
C ARG A 89 -10.83 -2.21 -0.11
N PRO A 90 -11.85 -1.43 0.28
CA PRO A 90 -11.77 -0.65 1.51
C PRO A 90 -11.44 -1.58 2.68
N PHE A 91 -10.47 -1.22 3.52
CA PHE A 91 -10.05 -1.94 4.74
C PHE A 91 -9.34 -3.29 4.54
N GLN A 92 -9.54 -3.98 3.42
CA GLN A 92 -8.95 -5.29 3.15
C GLN A 92 -8.38 -5.40 1.73
N VAL A 93 -7.37 -6.22 1.57
CA VAL A 93 -6.83 -6.64 0.27
C VAL A 93 -6.89 -8.15 0.22
N TRP A 94 -7.44 -8.71 -0.85
CA TRP A 94 -7.52 -10.14 -1.07
C TRP A 94 -6.58 -10.54 -2.20
N LEU A 95 -5.81 -11.59 -1.97
CA LEU A 95 -4.98 -12.22 -2.97
C LEU A 95 -5.49 -13.64 -3.19
N HIS A 96 -6.21 -13.84 -4.28
CA HIS A 96 -6.71 -15.14 -4.69
C HIS A 96 -5.62 -15.83 -5.49
N HIS A 97 -5.06 -16.92 -4.99
CA HIS A 97 -4.17 -17.79 -5.73
C HIS A 97 -5.02 -18.66 -6.65
N LEU A 98 -4.71 -18.65 -7.93
CA LEU A 98 -5.43 -19.40 -8.95
C LEU A 98 -4.76 -20.77 -9.18
N ASP A 99 -5.54 -21.72 -9.68
CA ASP A 99 -5.01 -22.99 -10.15
C ASP A 99 -4.14 -22.81 -11.41
N LEU A 100 -3.50 -23.89 -11.86
CA LEU A 100 -2.64 -23.87 -13.05
C LEU A 100 -3.37 -23.42 -14.33
N LYS A 101 -4.70 -23.48 -14.34
CA LYS A 101 -5.55 -23.05 -15.46
C LYS A 101 -5.96 -21.58 -15.35
N GLY A 102 -5.78 -20.94 -14.19
CA GLY A 102 -6.24 -19.58 -13.95
C GLY A 102 -7.77 -19.47 -13.80
N GLU A 103 -8.47 -20.60 -13.60
CA GLU A 103 -9.93 -20.68 -13.67
C GLU A 103 -10.57 -20.66 -12.28
N ALA A 104 -9.89 -21.20 -11.27
CA ALA A 104 -10.44 -21.34 -9.92
C ALA A 104 -9.47 -20.82 -8.85
N THR A 105 -10.01 -20.17 -7.81
CA THR A 105 -9.24 -19.83 -6.61
C THR A 105 -8.97 -21.10 -5.80
N VAL A 106 -7.69 -21.43 -5.59
CA VAL A 106 -7.26 -22.58 -4.78
C VAL A 106 -6.94 -22.19 -3.34
N HIS A 107 -6.47 -20.96 -3.14
CA HIS A 107 -6.12 -20.41 -1.83
C HIS A 107 -6.36 -18.90 -1.84
N MET A 108 -6.63 -18.29 -0.68
CA MET A 108 -6.85 -16.86 -0.58
C MET A 108 -6.16 -16.29 0.65
N ASP A 109 -5.27 -15.32 0.43
CA ASP A 109 -4.69 -14.53 1.51
C ASP A 109 -5.49 -13.24 1.71
N THR A 110 -5.66 -12.83 2.96
CA THR A 110 -6.34 -11.58 3.33
C THR A 110 -5.40 -10.68 4.11
N PHE A 111 -5.18 -9.47 3.60
CA PHE A 111 -4.37 -8.45 4.24
C PHE A 111 -5.25 -7.31 4.76
N GLN A 112 -5.12 -6.98 6.04
CA GLN A 112 -5.78 -5.80 6.59
C GLN A 112 -5.03 -4.55 6.12
N VAL A 113 -5.74 -3.60 5.49
CA VAL A 113 -5.13 -2.34 5.01
C VAL A 113 -4.44 -1.60 6.15
N ALA A 114 -5.02 -1.64 7.37
CA ALA A 114 -4.42 -1.02 8.56
C ALA A 114 -3.04 -1.59 8.95
N ARG A 115 -2.64 -2.76 8.44
CA ARG A 115 -1.36 -3.43 8.71
C ARG A 115 -0.37 -3.34 7.55
N ILE A 116 -0.78 -2.85 6.39
CA ILE A 116 0.14 -2.56 5.29
C ILE A 116 0.93 -1.30 5.65
N ALA A 117 2.26 -1.40 5.69
CA ALA A 117 3.14 -0.31 6.10
C ALA A 117 3.63 0.53 4.92
N TYR A 118 3.71 -0.06 3.73
CA TYR A 118 4.23 0.58 2.52
C TYR A 118 3.67 -0.10 1.27
N CYS A 119 3.52 0.64 0.17
CA CYS A 119 3.25 0.08 -1.14
C CYS A 119 3.86 0.95 -2.25
N THR A 120 4.24 0.35 -3.37
CA THR A 120 4.81 1.08 -4.50
C THR A 120 4.64 0.32 -5.81
N ALA A 121 4.63 1.06 -6.92
CA ALA A 121 4.96 0.50 -8.23
C ALA A 121 6.50 0.51 -8.35
N ASP A 122 7.13 -0.64 -8.15
CA ASP A 122 8.58 -0.79 -8.16
C ASP A 122 9.06 -0.94 -9.60
N HIS A 123 10.01 -0.11 -10.04
CA HIS A 123 10.51 -0.14 -11.42
C HIS A 123 11.96 -0.63 -11.52
N ASN A 124 12.55 -1.15 -10.43
CA ASN A 124 13.97 -1.46 -10.37
C ASN A 124 14.37 -2.63 -11.29
N VAL A 125 13.55 -3.68 -11.33
CA VAL A 125 13.79 -4.88 -12.15
C VAL A 125 12.87 -5.00 -13.37
N SER A 126 11.63 -4.53 -13.23
CA SER A 126 10.63 -4.49 -14.30
C SER A 126 9.66 -3.34 -14.01
N PRO A 127 9.21 -2.57 -15.01
CA PRO A 127 8.26 -1.48 -14.79
C PRO A 127 6.85 -1.97 -14.40
N ASN A 128 6.60 -3.28 -14.47
CA ASN A 128 5.30 -3.89 -14.23
C ASN A 128 5.12 -4.41 -12.79
N ILE A 129 6.06 -4.14 -11.89
CA ILE A 129 5.98 -4.65 -10.53
C ILE A 129 5.16 -3.73 -9.63
N PHE A 130 4.23 -4.33 -8.90
CA PHE A 130 3.61 -3.73 -7.73
C PHE A 130 4.04 -4.50 -6.48
N ALA A 131 4.46 -3.77 -5.44
CA ALA A 131 4.91 -4.35 -4.18
C ALA A 131 4.26 -3.68 -2.98
N TRP A 132 4.03 -4.46 -1.92
CA TRP A 132 3.59 -3.94 -0.62
C TRP A 132 4.34 -4.61 0.51
N VAL A 133 4.42 -3.91 1.63
CA VAL A 133 5.02 -4.42 2.86
C VAL A 133 3.93 -4.58 3.90
N TYR A 134 3.73 -5.79 4.38
CA TYR A 134 2.74 -6.15 5.38
C TYR A 134 3.39 -6.42 6.73
N ARG A 135 2.77 -5.91 7.80
CA ARG A 135 3.13 -6.26 9.17
C ARG A 135 2.46 -7.58 9.52
N GLU A 136 3.15 -8.71 9.34
CA GLU A 136 2.65 -10.02 9.73
C GLU A 136 2.74 -10.21 11.25
N ILE A 137 1.76 -10.90 11.85
CA ILE A 137 1.70 -11.19 13.29
C ILE A 137 1.76 -12.70 13.39
N ASN A 138 2.84 -13.18 14.00
CA ASN A 138 3.09 -14.59 14.18
C ASN A 138 2.28 -15.14 15.36
N ASP A 139 2.22 -16.46 15.48
CA ASP A 139 1.47 -17.14 16.55
C ASP A 139 1.99 -16.79 17.95
N ASP A 140 3.27 -16.46 18.08
CA ASP A 140 3.90 -16.00 19.31
C ASP A 140 3.67 -14.51 19.62
N LEU A 141 2.78 -13.85 18.86
CA LEU A 141 2.46 -12.42 18.91
C LEU A 141 3.63 -11.49 18.53
N SER A 142 4.76 -12.03 18.08
CA SER A 142 5.81 -11.23 17.45
C SER A 142 5.33 -10.73 16.08
N TYR A 143 5.94 -9.64 15.60
CA TYR A 143 5.66 -9.13 14.26
C TYR A 143 6.88 -9.22 13.37
N GLN A 144 6.65 -9.51 12.09
CA GLN A 144 7.65 -9.44 11.03
C GLN A 144 7.14 -8.59 9.87
N MET A 145 8.08 -8.05 9.08
CA MET A 145 7.75 -7.26 7.90
C MET A 145 7.90 -8.14 6.66
N ASP A 146 6.79 -8.49 6.03
CA ASP A 146 6.80 -9.29 4.80
C ASP A 146 6.65 -8.36 3.60
N CYS A 147 7.63 -8.38 2.70
CA CYS A 147 7.51 -7.73 1.40
C CYS A 147 6.92 -8.72 0.40
N HIS A 148 5.80 -8.35 -0.19
CA HIS A 148 5.10 -9.08 -1.23
C HIS A 148 5.24 -8.36 -2.55
N ALA A 149 5.30 -9.10 -3.66
CA ALA A 149 5.37 -8.52 -4.99
C ALA A 149 4.52 -9.30 -6.00
N VAL A 150 3.95 -8.56 -6.95
CA VAL A 150 3.24 -9.07 -8.11
C VAL A 150 3.78 -8.43 -9.38
N GLU A 151 3.79 -9.16 -10.48
CA GLU A 151 3.97 -8.64 -11.83
C GLU A 151 2.60 -8.45 -12.49
N CYS A 152 2.36 -7.26 -13.04
CA CYS A 152 1.15 -6.91 -13.79
C CYS A 152 1.39 -7.04 -15.30
N GLU A 153 0.34 -6.94 -16.11
CA GLU A 153 0.51 -6.97 -17.57
C GLU A 153 1.21 -5.71 -18.08
N SER A 154 1.03 -4.57 -17.40
CA SER A 154 1.63 -3.31 -17.78
C SER A 154 2.02 -2.42 -16.60
N LYS A 155 2.96 -1.50 -16.89
CA LYS A 155 3.34 -0.40 -16.00
C LYS A 155 2.14 0.43 -15.53
N LEU A 156 1.14 0.59 -16.38
CA LEU A 156 -0.06 1.36 -16.05
C LEU A 156 -0.87 0.65 -14.95
N GLU A 157 -0.99 -0.68 -15.02
CA GLU A 157 -1.70 -1.48 -14.02
C GLU A 157 -0.99 -1.49 -12.68
N ALA A 158 0.34 -1.67 -12.68
CA ALA A 158 1.14 -1.57 -11.45
C ALA A 158 0.91 -0.22 -10.73
N LYS A 159 0.83 0.87 -11.50
CA LYS A 159 0.49 2.20 -10.97
C LYS A 159 -0.96 2.32 -10.51
N LYS A 160 -1.92 1.71 -11.22
CA LYS A 160 -3.33 1.67 -10.80
C LYS A 160 -3.48 0.96 -9.46
N LEU A 161 -2.80 -0.17 -9.25
CA LEU A 161 -2.78 -0.90 -7.97
C LEU A 161 -2.19 -0.05 -6.84
N ALA A 162 -1.04 0.59 -7.08
CA ALA A 162 -0.44 1.49 -6.08
C ALA A 162 -1.36 2.64 -5.70
N HIS A 163 -2.05 3.22 -6.69
CA HIS A 163 -3.02 4.28 -6.45
C HIS A 163 -4.26 3.79 -5.70
N ALA A 164 -4.83 2.64 -6.10
CA ALA A 164 -5.98 2.04 -5.42
C ALA A 164 -5.67 1.70 -3.96
N MET A 165 -4.48 1.15 -3.68
CA MET A 165 -4.00 0.87 -2.32
C MET A 165 -3.89 2.17 -1.50
N MET A 166 -3.37 3.25 -2.10
CA MET A 166 -3.29 4.56 -1.47
C MET A 166 -4.67 5.13 -1.11
N GLU A 167 -5.65 4.99 -2.01
CA GLU A 167 -7.03 5.42 -1.72
C GLU A 167 -7.67 4.55 -0.63
N ALA A 168 -7.39 3.25 -0.60
CA ALA A 168 -7.83 2.36 0.47
C ALA A 168 -7.23 2.76 1.83
N PHE A 169 -5.95 3.17 1.88
CA PHE A 169 -5.35 3.73 3.09
C PHE A 169 -6.06 4.97 3.57
N LYS A 170 -6.32 5.93 2.68
CA LYS A 170 -7.03 7.17 3.03
C LYS A 170 -8.41 6.84 3.60
N LYS A 171 -9.20 6.02 2.92
CA LYS A 171 -10.55 5.64 3.39
C LYS A 171 -10.50 4.96 4.76
N THR A 172 -9.56 4.03 4.93
CA THR A 172 -9.35 3.33 6.21
C THR A 172 -9.01 4.29 7.33
N PHE A 173 -8.07 5.21 7.09
CA PHE A 173 -7.66 6.20 8.08
C PHE A 173 -8.78 7.18 8.46
N HIS A 174 -9.55 7.66 7.48
CA HIS A 174 -10.68 8.56 7.75
C HIS A 174 -11.76 7.86 8.58
N SER A 175 -12.08 6.60 8.28
CA SER A 175 -13.02 5.81 9.09
C SER A 175 -12.51 5.64 10.52
N MET A 176 -11.23 5.29 10.71
CA MET A 176 -10.65 5.15 12.05
C MET A 176 -10.69 6.46 12.86
N LYS A 177 -10.61 7.61 12.19
CA LYS A 177 -10.73 8.94 12.81
C LYS A 177 -12.17 9.29 13.14
N SER A 178 -13.14 8.97 12.27
CA SER A 178 -14.57 9.21 12.54
C SER A 178 -15.12 8.29 13.63
N ASP A 179 -14.60 7.07 13.76
CA ASP A 179 -15.04 6.07 14.73
C ASP A 179 -14.54 6.34 16.17
N GLY A 180 -13.88 7.49 16.42
CA GLY A 180 -13.41 7.90 17.74
C GLY A 180 -12.22 7.11 18.29
N ARG A 181 -11.68 6.13 17.54
CA ARG A 181 -10.48 5.35 17.92
C ARG A 181 -9.17 6.14 17.87
N ILE A 182 -9.17 7.33 17.28
CA ILE A 182 -8.05 8.27 17.28
C ILE A 182 -8.52 9.54 17.99
N HIS A 183 -8.17 9.68 19.28
CA HIS A 183 -8.58 10.81 20.10
C HIS A 183 -7.98 12.13 19.58
N ARG A 184 -8.84 13.12 19.34
CA ARG A 184 -8.50 14.45 18.85
C ARG A 184 -7.86 15.29 19.97
N ASN A 185 -6.57 15.08 20.27
CA ASN A 185 -5.86 15.97 21.19
C ASN A 185 -5.14 17.09 20.43
N SER A 186 -5.91 18.05 19.93
CA SER A 186 -5.46 19.43 19.66
C SER A 186 -6.62 20.34 20.04
N SER A 187 -6.73 20.61 21.34
CA SER A 187 -7.38 21.82 21.84
C SER A 187 -6.37 22.94 21.62
N SER A 188 -6.50 23.68 20.53
CA SER A 188 -5.97 25.03 20.48
C SER A 188 -7.08 25.92 21.03
N GLU A 189 -6.92 26.30 22.29
CA GLU A 189 -7.65 27.39 22.90
C GLU A 189 -7.32 28.66 22.11
N GLU A 190 -8.23 29.11 21.26
CA GLU A 190 -8.28 30.52 20.88
C GLU A 190 -9.47 31.14 21.61
N VAL A 191 -9.17 31.59 22.83
CA VAL A 191 -9.94 32.61 23.53
C VAL A 191 -9.91 33.86 22.64
N SER A 192 -11.04 34.17 22.04
CA SER A 192 -11.29 35.47 21.43
C SER A 192 -11.40 36.51 22.55
N HIS A 193 -10.30 37.20 22.85
CA HIS A 193 -10.37 38.44 23.61
C HIS A 193 -10.84 39.54 22.64
N GLU A 194 -12.05 40.05 22.91
CA GLU A 194 -12.61 41.26 22.31
C GLU A 194 -11.67 42.44 22.58
N PHE A 195 -11.32 43.15 21.50
CA PHE A 195 -10.75 44.49 21.60
C PHE A 195 -11.91 45.47 21.80
N GLU A 196 -12.12 45.90 23.05
CA GLU A 196 -12.81 47.15 23.32
C GLU A 196 -11.89 48.31 22.95
N SER A 197 -12.36 49.16 22.04
CA SER A 197 -11.84 50.50 21.81
C SER A 197 -12.99 51.48 21.97
N ASP A 198 -12.70 52.54 22.73
CA ASP A 198 -13.28 53.89 22.65
C ASP A 198 -14.43 54.25 23.62
N ASP A 199 -14.06 54.91 24.73
CA ASP A 199 -14.61 56.21 25.12
C ASP A 199 -13.87 56.78 26.36
N GLY A 200 -13.20 57.93 26.21
CA GLY A 200 -12.65 58.73 27.33
C GLY A 200 -11.44 59.59 27.00
#